data_AF-A0A7Y8V149-F1
#
_entry.id   AF-A0A7Y8V149-F1
#
_cell.length_a   1.000
_cell.length_b   1.000
_cell.length_c   1.000
_cell.angle_alpha   90.00
_cell.angle_beta   90.00
_cell.angle_gamma   90.00
#
_symmetry.space_group_name_H-M   'P 1'
#
loop_
_entity.id
_entity.type
_entity.pdbx_description
1 polymer ?
#
loop_
_entity_poly.entity_id
_entity_poly.type
_entity_poly.pdbx_seq_one_letter_code
_entity_poly.pdbx_strand_id
1 'polypeptide(L)'
;MGKIRAKLTILFILAAVLAGGFYYLKNGSMQDVSTALSQTVSSEEKNYTVYQYKITKVDGTEYQGVSDNGTKIIFDAKNLDQDLSDIKEGDKVKAYFSNANRIDGLIKVVKVTN
;
A
#
# COMPACT_ATOMS: atom_id res chain seq x y z
N MET A 1 -35.51 -14.67 37.50
CA MET A 1 -34.04 -14.85 37.34
C MET A 1 -33.59 -15.58 36.07
N GLY A 2 -34.48 -16.20 35.26
CA GLY A 2 -34.06 -16.98 34.08
C GLY A 2 -33.56 -16.18 32.86
N LYS A 3 -34.14 -15.00 32.58
CA LYS A 3 -33.79 -14.20 31.39
C LYS A 3 -32.37 -13.64 31.42
N ILE A 4 -31.87 -13.28 32.61
CA ILE A 4 -30.51 -12.76 32.80
C ILE A 4 -29.50 -13.89 32.61
N ARG A 5 -29.79 -15.09 33.15
CA ARG A 5 -28.97 -16.28 32.95
C ARG A 5 -28.88 -16.66 31.47
N ALA A 6 -30.00 -16.64 30.74
CA ALA A 6 -30.01 -16.90 29.30
C ALA A 6 -29.18 -15.90 28.49
N LYS A 7 -29.29 -14.59 28.80
CA LYS A 7 -28.46 -13.56 28.16
C LYS A 7 -26.97 -13.74 28.48
N LEU A 8 -26.65 -14.13 29.70
CA LEU A 8 -25.27 -14.40 30.12
C LEU A 8 -24.71 -15.62 29.39
N THR A 9 -25.49 -16.69 29.23
CA THR A 9 -25.08 -17.88 28.46
C THR A 9 -24.85 -17.54 26.99
N ILE A 10 -25.72 -16.76 26.36
CA ILE A 10 -25.55 -16.29 24.97
C ILE A 10 -24.28 -15.45 24.84
N LEU A 11 -24.01 -14.56 25.80
CA LEU A 11 -22.81 -13.73 25.81
C LEU A 11 -21.54 -14.58 25.91
N PHE A 12 -21.52 -15.61 26.76
CA PHE A 12 -20.39 -16.53 26.86
C PHE A 12 -20.16 -17.34 25.59
N ILE A 13 -21.23 -17.80 24.93
CA ILE A 13 -21.13 -18.50 23.64
C ILE A 13 -20.54 -17.56 22.58
N LEU A 14 -21.04 -16.33 22.49
CA LEU A 14 -20.53 -15.35 21.53
C LEU A 14 -19.05 -15.02 21.78
N ALA A 15 -18.65 -14.85 23.05
CA ALA A 15 -17.27 -14.62 23.43
C ALA A 15 -16.35 -15.79 23.05
N ALA A 16 -16.81 -17.04 23.21
CA ALA A 16 -16.06 -18.23 22.81
C ALA A 16 -15.88 -18.31 21.28
N VAL A 17 -16.90 -17.96 20.50
CA VAL A 17 -16.83 -17.91 19.03
C VAL A 17 -15.83 -16.85 18.57
N LEU A 18 -15.87 -15.65 19.16
CA LEU A 18 -14.92 -14.57 18.85
C LEU A 18 -13.48 -14.94 19.21
N ALA A 19 -13.27 -15.54 20.38
CA ALA A 19 -11.95 -16.00 20.81
C ALA A 19 -11.40 -17.12 19.90
N GLY A 20 -12.25 -18.08 19.53
CA GLY A 20 -11.89 -19.14 18.59
C GLY A 20 -11.55 -18.61 17.19
N GLY A 21 -12.35 -17.67 16.67
CA GLY A 21 -12.07 -16.98 15.41
C GLY A 21 -10.77 -16.20 15.44
N PHE A 22 -10.49 -15.48 16.54
CA PHE A 22 -9.22 -14.77 16.72
C PHE A 22 -8.02 -15.72 16.77
N TYR A 23 -8.15 -16.85 17.45
CA TYR A 23 -7.09 -17.87 17.50
C TYR A 23 -6.85 -18.49 16.12
N TYR A 24 -7.91 -18.73 15.35
CA TYR A 24 -7.83 -19.23 13.98
C TYR A 24 -7.14 -18.23 13.04
N LEU A 25 -7.43 -16.93 13.16
CA LEU A 25 -6.75 -15.89 12.38
C LEU A 25 -5.27 -15.71 12.75
N LYS A 26 -4.91 -15.96 14.02
CA LYS A 26 -3.53 -15.85 14.51
C LYS A 26 -2.67 -17.08 14.18
N ASN A 27 -3.25 -18.27 14.19
CA ASN A 27 -2.57 -19.54 13.90
C ASN A 27 -2.72 -20.01 12.46
N GLY A 28 -3.72 -19.51 11.74
CA GLY A 28 -3.70 -19.53 10.28
C GLY A 28 -2.54 -18.66 9.87
N SER A 29 -1.46 -19.28 9.39
CA SER A 29 -0.47 -18.59 8.57
C SER A 29 -1.25 -17.87 7.48
N MET A 30 -1.46 -16.57 7.64
CA MET A 30 -1.64 -15.70 6.49
C MET A 30 -0.44 -16.02 5.63
N GLN A 31 -0.64 -16.80 4.57
CA GLN A 31 0.22 -16.63 3.42
C GLN A 31 0.10 -15.14 3.13
N ASP A 32 1.16 -14.41 3.45
CA ASP A 32 1.41 -13.13 2.83
C ASP A 32 1.20 -13.40 1.35
N VAL A 33 0.04 -12.98 0.85
CA VAL A 33 -0.22 -12.99 -0.57
C VAL A 33 0.81 -11.99 -1.07
N SER A 34 1.92 -12.54 -1.55
CA SER A 34 2.98 -11.82 -2.21
C SER A 34 2.32 -11.09 -3.37
N THR A 35 1.87 -9.87 -3.08
CA THR A 35 1.52 -8.89 -4.08
C THR A 35 2.87 -8.48 -4.63
N ALA A 36 3.30 -9.23 -5.64
CA ALA A 36 4.53 -9.00 -6.36
C ALA A 36 4.56 -7.53 -6.81
N LEU A 37 5.38 -6.72 -6.13
CA LEU A 37 6.27 -5.68 -6.63
C LEU A 37 6.72 -4.83 -5.42
N SER A 38 7.63 -5.36 -4.61
CA SER A 38 8.44 -4.55 -3.71
C SER A 38 9.84 -5.14 -3.74
N GLN A 39 10.64 -4.68 -4.69
CA GLN A 39 12.08 -4.91 -4.62
C GLN A 39 12.59 -4.03 -3.49
N THR A 40 12.73 -4.62 -2.31
CA THR A 40 13.45 -4.03 -1.17
C THR A 40 14.92 -3.90 -1.60
N VAL A 41 15.28 -2.76 -2.17
CA VAL A 41 16.68 -2.46 -2.51
C VAL A 41 17.40 -2.18 -1.19
N SER A 42 18.14 -3.19 -0.73
CA SER A 42 19.08 -3.10 0.39
C SER A 42 20.24 -2.19 0.02
N SER A 43 20.18 -0.95 0.46
CA SER A 43 21.33 -0.11 0.76
C SER A 43 20.85 1.02 1.67
N GLU A 44 21.26 0.96 2.94
CA GLU A 44 21.09 2.01 3.96
C GLU A 44 19.62 2.38 4.30
N GLU A 45 18.99 1.49 5.09
CA GLU A 45 17.94 1.72 6.10
C GLU A 45 17.04 2.97 5.99
N LYS A 46 16.55 3.28 4.80
CA LYS A 46 15.39 4.17 4.62
C LYS A 46 14.19 3.28 4.36
N ASN A 47 13.26 3.27 5.32
CA ASN A 47 12.02 2.51 5.27
C ASN A 47 11.10 3.05 4.17
N TYR A 48 11.34 2.65 2.92
CA TYR A 48 10.48 2.97 1.79
C TYR A 48 10.00 1.71 1.06
N THR A 49 8.82 1.81 0.47
CA THR A 49 8.26 0.85 -0.48
C THR A 49 8.37 1.43 -1.88
N VAL A 50 8.78 0.64 -2.87
CA VAL A 50 8.99 1.10 -4.25
C VAL A 50 8.03 0.39 -5.20
N TYR A 51 7.31 1.17 -5.99
CA TYR A 51 6.42 0.66 -7.04
C TYR A 51 6.82 1.19 -8.41
N GLN A 52 6.54 0.42 -9.45
CA GLN A 52 6.78 0.82 -10.84
C GLN A 52 5.46 1.16 -11.54
N TYR A 53 5.44 2.29 -12.24
CA TYR A 53 4.29 2.75 -13.00
C TYR A 53 4.73 3.19 -14.40
N LYS A 54 3.87 2.96 -15.39
CA LYS A 54 3.95 3.61 -16.69
C LYS A 54 3.09 4.87 -16.64
N ILE A 55 3.68 6.02 -16.95
CA ILE A 55 2.95 7.29 -17.04
C ILE A 55 2.00 7.21 -18.23
N THR A 56 0.72 7.46 -17.99
CA THR A 56 -0.34 7.41 -18.99
C THR A 56 -0.82 8.80 -19.40
N LYS A 57 -0.65 9.80 -18.54
CA LYS A 57 -1.07 11.18 -18.81
C LYS A 57 -0.21 12.18 -18.05
N VAL A 58 0.08 13.33 -18.66
CA VAL A 58 0.72 14.47 -18.00
C VAL A 58 -0.09 15.75 -18.27
N ASP A 59 -0.68 16.33 -17.21
CA ASP A 59 -1.50 17.53 -17.26
C ASP A 59 -0.83 18.67 -16.45
N GLY A 60 0.09 19.39 -17.09
CA GLY A 60 0.85 20.44 -16.41
C GLY A 60 1.79 19.87 -15.35
N THR A 61 1.44 20.00 -14.07
CA THR A 61 2.19 19.41 -12.95
C THR A 61 1.59 18.12 -12.41
N GLU A 62 0.40 17.72 -12.88
CA GLU A 62 -0.23 16.47 -12.49
C GLU A 62 0.21 15.33 -13.41
N TYR A 63 0.61 14.21 -12.82
CA TYR A 63 1.04 13.00 -13.51
C TYR A 63 0.12 11.86 -13.12
N GLN A 64 -0.30 11.09 -14.13
CA GLN A 64 -1.10 9.90 -13.94
C GLN A 64 -0.36 8.69 -14.51
N GLY A 65 -0.41 7.56 -13.81
CA GLY A 65 0.24 6.34 -14.26
C GLY A 65 -0.49 5.08 -13.84
N VAL A 66 -0.10 3.97 -14.46
CA VAL A 66 -0.63 2.63 -14.19
C VAL A 66 0.50 1.62 -14.09
N SER A 67 0.45 0.74 -13.10
CA SER A 67 1.37 -0.39 -12.95
C SER A 67 0.90 -1.58 -13.78
N ASP A 68 1.77 -2.58 -13.94
CA ASP A 68 1.48 -3.77 -14.75
C ASP A 68 0.28 -4.59 -14.21
N ASN A 69 0.00 -4.49 -12.90
CA ASN A 69 -1.16 -5.13 -12.26
C ASN A 69 -2.45 -4.27 -12.31
N GLY A 70 -2.44 -3.13 -13.02
CA GLY A 70 -3.59 -2.24 -13.18
C GLY A 70 -3.81 -1.23 -12.05
N THR A 71 -2.94 -1.17 -11.05
CA THR A 71 -3.03 -0.15 -9.98
C THR A 71 -2.67 1.22 -10.55
N LYS A 72 -3.47 2.23 -10.23
CA LYS A 72 -3.27 3.60 -10.72
C LYS A 72 -2.57 4.47 -9.67
N ILE A 73 -1.79 5.44 -10.14
CA ILE A 73 -1.19 6.50 -9.33
C ILE A 73 -1.52 7.85 -9.95
N ILE A 74 -1.76 8.84 -9.10
CA ILE A 74 -1.88 10.25 -9.48
C ILE A 74 -1.03 11.03 -8.48
N PHE A 75 -0.18 11.93 -8.97
CA PHE A 75 0.64 12.79 -8.11
C PHE A 75 0.90 14.15 -8.78
N ASP A 76 1.06 15.18 -7.97
CA ASP A 76 1.48 16.52 -8.44
C ASP A 76 2.97 16.70 -8.19
N ALA A 77 3.73 17.08 -9.23
CA ALA A 77 5.15 17.38 -9.13
C ALA A 77 5.44 18.53 -8.15
N LYS A 78 4.49 19.46 -7.93
CA LYS A 78 4.64 20.56 -6.96
C LYS A 78 4.78 20.08 -5.52
N ASN A 79 4.29 18.89 -5.22
CA ASN A 79 4.38 18.30 -3.88
C ASN A 79 5.68 17.52 -3.66
N LEU A 80 6.55 17.48 -4.69
CA LEU A 80 7.81 16.77 -4.65
C LEU A 80 8.96 17.77 -4.82
N ASP A 81 9.96 17.69 -3.95
CA ASP A 81 11.18 18.52 -4.03
C ASP A 81 12.14 18.02 -5.14
N GLN A 82 11.60 17.76 -6.33
CA GLN A 82 12.37 17.28 -7.50
C GLN A 82 11.75 17.80 -8.80
N ASP A 83 12.60 18.06 -9.80
CA ASP A 83 12.15 18.39 -11.15
C ASP A 83 11.78 17.11 -11.91
N LEU A 84 10.56 17.08 -12.45
CA LEU A 84 10.00 15.95 -13.21
C LEU A 84 9.73 16.30 -14.68
N SER A 85 10.24 17.43 -15.17
CA SER A 85 10.02 17.93 -16.53
C SER A 85 10.46 16.95 -17.64
N ASP A 86 11.41 16.07 -17.33
CA ASP A 86 11.94 15.06 -18.26
C ASP A 86 11.06 13.80 -18.37
N ILE A 87 10.05 13.66 -17.51
CA ILE A 87 9.09 12.55 -17.52
C ILE A 87 7.92 12.90 -18.43
N LYS A 88 7.64 12.02 -19.38
CA LYS A 88 6.57 12.17 -20.38
C LYS A 88 5.63 10.97 -20.37
N GLU A 89 4.50 11.13 -21.04
CA GLU A 89 3.58 10.02 -21.30
C GLU A 89 4.31 8.84 -21.97
N GLY A 90 4.04 7.64 -21.49
CA GLY A 90 4.69 6.41 -21.94
C GLY A 90 5.93 6.00 -21.14
N ASP A 91 6.55 6.92 -20.40
CA ASP A 91 7.73 6.61 -19.59
C ASP A 91 7.40 5.68 -18.43
N LYS A 92 8.37 4.82 -18.07
CA LYS A 92 8.31 4.04 -16.83
C LYS A 92 9.03 4.79 -15.72
N VAL A 93 8.43 4.79 -14.53
CA VAL A 93 8.96 5.46 -13.34
C VAL A 93 8.92 4.52 -12.14
N LYS A 94 9.87 4.71 -11.22
CA LYS A 94 9.88 4.14 -9.87
C LYS A 94 9.41 5.20 -8.89
N ALA A 95 8.31 4.91 -8.20
CA ALA A 95 7.73 5.74 -7.16
C ALA A 95 8.10 5.18 -5.78
N TYR A 96 8.70 6.02 -4.95
CA TYR A 96 9.18 5.67 -3.62
C TYR A 96 8.21 6.22 -2.58
N PHE A 97 7.69 5.32 -1.75
CA PHE A 97 6.72 5.65 -0.71
C PHE A 97 7.35 5.45 0.67
N SER A 98 7.32 6.47 1.52
CA SER A 98 7.73 6.36 2.92
C SER A 98 6.79 5.42 3.68
N ASN A 99 7.35 4.45 4.41
CA ASN A 99 6.56 3.56 5.27
C ASN A 99 6.08 4.26 6.56
N ALA A 100 6.70 5.39 6.91
CA ALA A 100 6.34 6.16 8.10
C ALA A 100 5.11 7.06 7.88
N ASN A 101 4.95 7.59 6.66
CA ASN A 101 3.89 8.54 6.33
C ASN A 101 2.88 7.89 5.38
N ARG A 102 1.78 7.36 5.93
CA ARG A 102 0.77 6.63 5.14
C ARG A 102 -0.16 7.52 4.32
N ILE A 103 -0.28 8.81 4.65
CA ILE A 103 -1.23 9.73 4.01
C ILE A 103 -0.64 10.37 2.74
N ASP A 104 0.60 10.84 2.81
CA ASP A 104 1.31 11.48 1.69
C ASP A 104 2.65 10.78 1.48
N GLY A 105 2.55 9.48 1.22
CA GLY A 105 3.69 8.58 1.27
C GLY A 105 4.68 8.81 0.15
N LEU A 106 4.27 9.37 -0.99
CA LEU A 106 5.15 9.54 -2.14
C LEU A 106 6.22 10.58 -1.85
N ILE A 107 7.47 10.16 -1.79
CA ILE A 107 8.62 11.02 -1.45
C ILE A 107 9.57 11.25 -2.63
N LYS A 108 9.53 10.37 -3.64
CA LYS A 108 10.45 10.45 -4.79
C LYS A 108 9.89 9.70 -5.98
N VAL A 109 10.21 10.19 -7.18
CA VAL A 109 9.88 9.55 -8.46
C VAL A 109 11.12 9.58 -9.33
N VAL A 110 11.51 8.44 -9.87
CA VAL A 110 12.71 8.31 -10.72
C VAL A 110 12.33 7.65 -12.03
N LYS A 111 12.65 8.30 -13.15
CA LYS A 111 12.50 7.71 -14.48
C LYS A 111 13.40 6.48 -14.63
N VAL A 112 12.85 5.39 -15.16
CA VAL A 112 13.62 4.18 -15.46
C VAL A 112 14.25 4.38 -16.83
N THR A 113 15.53 4.73 -16.86
CA THR A 113 16.33 4.72 -18.09
C THR A 113 16.67 3.27 -18.42
N ASN A 114 16.35 2.85 -19.64
CA ASN A 114 16.70 1.54 -20.19
C ASN A 114 17.99 1.66 -21.00
#